data_AF-A0AAW1DLM0-F1
#
_entry.id   AF-A0AAW1DLM0-F1
#
_cell.length_a   1.000
_cell.length_b   1.000
_cell.length_c   1.000
_cell.angle_alpha   90.00
_cell.angle_beta   90.00
_cell.angle_gamma   90.00
#
_symmetry.space_group_name_H-M   'P 1'
#
loop_
_entity.id
_entity.type
_entity.pdbx_description
1 polymer ?
#
loop_
_entity_poly.entity_id
_entity_poly.type
_entity_poly.pdbx_seq_one_letter_code
_entity_poly.pdbx_strand_id
1 'polypeptide(L)'
;MESADLDYQIVAKYKSEFGKRGVSFTPEQVSTVCDALQQSGDCEKLARFLWSLPPNELLRGHEAVLRARALVAYHRGAYHELYAILESQVFDQRYHNELQQMWYRAHYREAEKIRGRPLGAVDKYRLRKKYPLPKTIWDGEETIYCFKEKSRNALKECYERNRYPTPDEKRALAKKTGLTLTQVSNWFKNRRQRDRTPQQRR
;
A
#
# COMPACT_ATOMS: atom_id res chain seq x y z
N MET A 1 30.62 4.57 -12.75
CA MET A 1 30.62 3.73 -13.95
C MET A 1 31.02 2.27 -13.65
N GLU A 2 31.24 1.89 -12.39
CA GLU A 2 31.63 0.52 -11.98
C GLU A 2 30.44 -0.37 -11.52
N SER A 3 29.25 0.20 -11.29
CA SER A 3 28.07 -0.54 -10.82
C SER A 3 27.45 -1.45 -11.88
N ALA A 4 27.52 -1.07 -13.16
CA ALA A 4 26.92 -1.83 -14.26
C ALA A 4 27.73 -3.09 -14.61
N ASP A 5 29.06 -3.05 -14.42
CA ASP A 5 29.94 -4.20 -14.65
C ASP A 5 29.79 -5.28 -13.57
N LEU A 6 29.50 -4.89 -12.32
CA LEU A 6 29.23 -5.84 -11.25
C LEU A 6 27.91 -6.59 -11.50
N ASP A 7 26.87 -5.87 -11.93
CA ASP A 7 25.60 -6.46 -12.35
C ASP A 7 25.78 -7.36 -13.56
N TYR A 8 26.60 -6.98 -14.55
CA TYR A 8 26.84 -7.81 -15.74
C TYR A 8 27.63 -9.08 -15.42
N GLN A 9 28.61 -9.02 -14.53
CA GLN A 9 29.36 -10.20 -14.10
C GLN A 9 28.55 -11.13 -13.19
N ILE A 10 27.68 -10.57 -12.33
CA ILE A 10 26.70 -11.37 -11.58
C ILE A 10 25.74 -12.04 -12.57
N VAL A 11 25.17 -11.30 -13.52
CA VAL A 11 24.28 -11.83 -14.56
C VAL A 11 24.96 -12.93 -15.39
N ALA A 12 26.24 -12.77 -15.76
CA ALA A 12 27.01 -13.76 -16.50
C ALA A 12 27.32 -15.02 -15.66
N LYS A 13 27.68 -14.85 -14.38
CA LYS A 13 27.94 -15.95 -13.45
C LYS A 13 26.68 -16.77 -13.17
N TYR A 14 25.52 -16.12 -13.01
CA TYR A 14 24.23 -16.78 -12.84
C TYR A 14 23.74 -17.48 -14.13
N LYS A 15 24.07 -16.95 -15.32
CA LYS A 15 23.80 -17.61 -16.61
C LYS A 15 24.60 -18.91 -16.78
N SER A 16 25.83 -18.93 -16.27
CA SER A 16 26.75 -20.06 -16.41
C SER A 16 26.43 -21.23 -15.46
N GLU A 17 25.93 -20.96 -14.24
CA GLU A 17 25.64 -22.03 -13.27
C GLU A 17 24.30 -22.75 -13.49
N PHE A 18 23.31 -22.12 -14.14
CA PHE A 18 21.95 -22.67 -14.24
C PHE A 18 21.47 -22.95 -15.67
N GLY A 19 22.30 -22.72 -16.68
CA GLY A 19 22.00 -23.07 -18.06
C GLY A 19 22.14 -24.58 -18.32
N LYS A 20 21.27 -25.42 -17.73
CA LYS A 20 21.02 -26.82 -18.16
C LYS A 20 19.90 -27.47 -17.33
N ARG A 21 18.65 -27.26 -17.76
CA ARG A 21 17.50 -28.20 -17.80
C ARG A 21 16.23 -27.35 -17.98
N GLY A 22 15.79 -27.21 -19.23
CA GLY A 22 14.49 -26.61 -19.52
C GLY A 22 13.39 -27.56 -19.05
N VAL A 23 12.95 -27.42 -17.81
CA VAL A 23 11.71 -28.04 -17.33
C VAL A 23 10.59 -27.13 -17.80
N SER A 24 9.69 -27.64 -18.66
CA SER A 24 8.48 -26.90 -19.03
C SER A 24 7.39 -27.21 -18.01
N PHE A 25 6.75 -26.17 -17.50
CA PHE A 25 5.66 -26.27 -16.53
C PHE A 25 4.35 -25.82 -17.17
N THR A 26 3.24 -26.44 -16.77
CA THR A 26 1.93 -25.88 -17.10
C THR A 26 1.67 -24.62 -16.25
N PRO A 27 0.82 -23.68 -16.71
CA PRO A 27 0.47 -22.48 -15.94
C PRO A 27 -0.04 -22.80 -14.52
N GLU A 28 -0.79 -23.89 -14.37
CA GLU A 28 -1.34 -24.37 -13.10
C GLU A 28 -0.22 -24.88 -12.17
N GLN A 29 0.76 -25.60 -12.73
CA GLN A 29 1.93 -26.04 -11.98
C GLN A 29 2.77 -24.85 -11.53
N VAL A 30 2.99 -23.85 -12.40
CA VAL A 30 3.69 -22.61 -12.04
C VAL A 30 2.97 -21.88 -10.90
N SER A 31 1.64 -21.72 -10.99
CA SER A 31 0.85 -21.12 -9.91
C SER A 31 1.00 -21.89 -8.60
N THR A 32 0.90 -23.22 -8.66
CA THR A 32 1.00 -24.09 -7.48
C THR A 32 2.36 -23.98 -6.80
N VAL A 33 3.45 -23.95 -7.58
CA VAL A 33 4.81 -23.78 -7.06
C VAL A 33 5.00 -22.39 -6.47
N CYS A 34 4.51 -21.33 -7.13
CA CYS A 34 4.55 -19.96 -6.60
C CYS A 34 3.83 -19.85 -5.26
N ASP A 35 2.60 -20.36 -5.16
CA ASP A 35 1.79 -20.29 -3.94
C ASP A 35 2.42 -21.12 -2.81
N ALA A 36 2.96 -22.32 -3.11
CA ALA A 36 3.64 -23.16 -2.12
C ALA A 36 4.92 -22.49 -1.58
N LEU A 37 5.73 -21.91 -2.46
CA LEU A 37 6.96 -21.21 -2.06
C LEU A 37 6.65 -19.94 -1.27
N GLN A 38 5.60 -19.20 -1.65
CA GLN A 38 5.11 -18.04 -0.89
C GLN A 38 4.66 -18.44 0.53
N GLN A 39 3.89 -19.52 0.68
CA GLN A 39 3.47 -20.02 1.99
C GLN A 39 4.65 -20.50 2.85
N SER A 40 5.68 -21.08 2.23
CA SER A 40 6.90 -21.51 2.94
C SER A 40 7.78 -20.34 3.42
N GLY A 41 7.58 -19.14 2.88
CA GLY A 41 8.40 -17.96 3.17
C GLY A 41 9.80 -17.96 2.54
N ASP A 42 10.15 -18.99 1.76
CA ASP A 42 11.47 -19.10 1.11
C ASP A 42 11.56 -18.25 -0.15
N CYS A 43 11.78 -16.95 0.05
CA CYS A 43 11.85 -15.95 -1.01
C CYS A 43 13.01 -16.19 -1.99
N GLU A 44 14.10 -16.80 -1.52
CA GLU A 44 15.26 -17.11 -2.38
C GLU A 44 14.97 -18.26 -3.33
N LYS A 45 14.31 -19.32 -2.87
CA LYS A 45 13.83 -20.38 -3.77
C LYS A 45 12.79 -19.86 -4.75
N LEU A 46 11.88 -18.99 -4.30
CA LEU A 46 10.91 -18.34 -5.18
C LEU A 46 11.58 -17.54 -6.29
N ALA A 47 12.59 -16.73 -5.95
CA ALA A 47 13.32 -15.94 -6.93
C ALA A 47 14.10 -16.82 -7.94
N ARG A 48 14.72 -17.91 -7.47
CA ARG A 48 15.40 -18.88 -8.37
C ARG A 48 14.42 -19.56 -9.31
N PHE A 49 13.26 -19.97 -8.79
CA PHE A 49 12.21 -20.57 -9.61
C PHE A 49 11.74 -19.60 -10.70
N LEU A 50 11.41 -18.36 -10.33
CA LEU A 50 10.99 -17.33 -11.29
C LEU A 50 12.03 -17.04 -12.38
N TRP A 51 13.33 -17.08 -12.04
CA TRP A 51 14.41 -16.92 -13.03
C TRP A 51 14.46 -18.11 -13.99
N SER A 52 14.22 -19.32 -13.51
CA SER A 52 14.28 -20.54 -14.33
C SER A 52 13.16 -20.66 -15.36
N LEU A 53 12.09 -19.87 -15.23
CA LEU A 53 10.94 -19.92 -16.12
C LEU A 53 11.27 -19.32 -17.50
N PRO A 54 10.91 -19.99 -18.60
CA PRO A 54 11.07 -19.43 -19.94
C PRO A 54 10.14 -18.22 -20.14
N PRO A 55 10.50 -17.25 -21.02
CA PRO A 55 9.71 -16.04 -21.27
C PRO A 55 8.24 -16.30 -21.63
N ASN A 56 7.96 -17.44 -22.29
CA ASN A 56 6.62 -17.82 -22.72
C ASN A 56 5.71 -18.26 -21.55
N GLU A 57 6.28 -18.81 -20.47
CA GLU A 57 5.54 -19.24 -19.28
C GLU A 57 5.27 -18.05 -18.33
N LEU A 58 6.14 -17.03 -18.34
CA LEU A 58 5.92 -15.74 -17.65
C LEU A 58 4.67 -15.01 -18.15
N LEU A 59 4.29 -15.21 -19.42
CA LEU A 59 3.15 -14.57 -20.05
C LEU A 59 1.82 -15.32 -19.84
N ARG A 60 1.85 -16.63 -19.53
CA ARG A 60 0.64 -17.49 -19.41
C ARG A 60 0.21 -17.76 -17.96
N GLY A 61 1.13 -17.81 -16.99
CA GLY A 61 0.85 -17.92 -15.54
C GLY A 61 0.59 -16.58 -14.86
N HIS A 62 -0.07 -15.67 -15.59
CA HIS A 62 0.13 -14.23 -15.50
C HIS A 62 0.00 -13.65 -14.09
N GLU A 63 -1.06 -13.97 -13.36
CA GLU A 63 -1.29 -13.34 -12.04
C GLU A 63 -0.42 -13.93 -10.93
N ALA A 64 -0.32 -15.25 -10.82
CA ALA A 64 0.46 -15.90 -9.76
C ALA A 64 1.96 -15.57 -9.88
N VAL A 65 2.48 -15.53 -11.10
CA VAL A 65 3.86 -15.11 -11.39
C VAL A 65 4.07 -13.64 -11.02
N LEU A 66 3.14 -12.74 -11.36
CA LEU A 66 3.23 -11.33 -10.99
C LEU A 66 3.19 -11.12 -9.46
N ARG A 67 2.29 -11.83 -8.75
CA ARG A 67 2.24 -11.81 -7.28
C ARG A 67 3.56 -12.29 -6.67
N ALA A 68 4.09 -13.40 -7.16
CA ALA A 68 5.37 -13.95 -6.71
C ALA A 68 6.54 -12.98 -6.98
N ARG A 69 6.59 -12.36 -8.16
CA ARG A 69 7.60 -11.34 -8.49
C ARG A 69 7.48 -10.11 -7.59
N ALA A 70 6.26 -9.62 -7.35
CA ALA A 70 6.00 -8.50 -6.44
C ALA A 70 6.49 -8.82 -5.02
N LEU A 71 6.25 -10.03 -4.53
CA LEU A 71 6.73 -10.48 -3.23
C LEU A 71 8.26 -10.52 -3.17
N VAL A 72 8.93 -11.10 -4.18
CA VAL A 72 10.40 -11.14 -4.26
C VAL A 72 10.98 -9.73 -4.29
N ALA A 73 10.41 -8.82 -5.09
CA ALA A 73 10.82 -7.42 -5.16
C ALA A 73 10.66 -6.72 -3.80
N TYR A 74 9.55 -6.96 -3.09
CA TYR A 74 9.31 -6.42 -1.75
C TYR A 74 10.35 -6.88 -0.72
N HIS A 75 10.72 -8.17 -0.74
CA HIS A 75 11.72 -8.73 0.17
C HIS A 75 13.14 -8.26 -0.13
N ARG A 76 13.48 -8.06 -1.41
CA ARG A 76 14.78 -7.52 -1.85
C ARG A 76 14.92 -6.01 -1.66
N GLY A 77 13.83 -5.31 -1.31
CA GLY A 77 13.81 -3.85 -1.23
C GLY A 77 13.81 -3.15 -2.59
N ALA A 78 13.55 -3.88 -3.68
CA ALA A 78 13.43 -3.35 -5.04
C ALA A 78 12.03 -2.74 -5.24
N TYR A 79 11.71 -1.69 -4.48
CA TYR A 79 10.35 -1.16 -4.42
C TYR A 79 9.86 -0.56 -5.74
N HIS A 80 10.75 -0.03 -6.58
CA HIS A 80 10.38 0.41 -7.92
C HIS A 80 9.78 -0.73 -8.76
N GLU A 81 10.38 -1.93 -8.73
CA GLU A 81 9.84 -3.07 -9.48
C GLU A 81 8.48 -3.50 -8.90
N LEU A 82 8.36 -3.52 -7.57
CA LEU A 82 7.10 -3.78 -6.89
C LEU A 82 5.98 -2.83 -7.37
N TYR A 83 6.25 -1.52 -7.39
CA TYR A 83 5.25 -0.53 -7.83
C TYR A 83 4.87 -0.74 -9.29
N ALA A 84 5.85 -0.92 -10.18
CA ALA A 84 5.61 -1.17 -11.59
C ALA A 84 4.73 -2.42 -11.82
N ILE A 85 4.97 -3.51 -11.07
CA ILE A 85 4.14 -4.71 -11.16
C ILE A 85 2.71 -4.41 -10.70
N LEU A 86 2.56 -3.81 -9.51
CA LEU A 86 1.24 -3.54 -8.94
C LEU A 86 0.42 -2.56 -9.76
N GLU A 87 1.05 -1.61 -10.46
CA GLU A 87 0.37 -0.63 -11.32
C GLU A 87 0.05 -1.15 -12.73
N SER A 88 0.71 -2.23 -13.16
CA SER A 88 0.64 -2.69 -14.56
C SER A 88 -0.62 -3.46 -14.94
N GLN A 89 -1.16 -4.28 -14.03
CA GLN A 89 -2.17 -5.29 -14.34
C GLN A 89 -3.20 -5.41 -13.22
N VAL A 90 -4.45 -5.71 -13.55
CA VAL A 90 -5.52 -5.89 -12.56
C VAL A 90 -5.38 -7.26 -11.89
N PHE A 91 -5.49 -7.30 -10.57
CA PHE A 91 -5.42 -8.52 -9.77
C PHE A 91 -6.82 -8.92 -9.27
N ASP A 92 -7.00 -10.20 -8.97
CA ASP A 92 -8.21 -10.73 -8.35
C ASP A 92 -8.38 -10.15 -6.93
N GLN A 93 -9.62 -9.76 -6.61
CA GLN A 93 -10.01 -9.17 -5.32
C GLN A 93 -9.51 -9.98 -4.12
N ARG A 94 -9.44 -11.31 -4.24
CA ARG A 94 -8.97 -12.20 -3.16
C ARG A 94 -7.54 -11.89 -2.71
N TYR A 95 -6.72 -11.31 -3.58
CA TYR A 95 -5.33 -10.95 -3.28
C TYR A 95 -5.14 -9.47 -2.93
N HIS A 96 -6.15 -8.62 -3.12
CA HIS A 96 -6.02 -7.17 -2.93
C HIS A 96 -5.49 -6.82 -1.55
N ASN A 97 -6.01 -7.41 -0.48
CA ASN A 97 -5.55 -7.11 0.88
C ASN A 97 -4.04 -7.34 1.05
N GLU A 98 -3.51 -8.44 0.52
CA GLU A 98 -2.08 -8.74 0.59
C GLU A 98 -1.26 -7.73 -0.22
N LEU A 99 -1.66 -7.44 -1.46
CA LEU A 99 -0.96 -6.52 -2.35
C LEU A 99 -0.99 -5.08 -1.83
N GLN A 100 -2.13 -4.64 -1.29
CA GLN A 100 -2.29 -3.34 -0.63
C GLN A 100 -1.39 -3.22 0.59
N GLN A 101 -1.25 -4.29 1.39
CA GLN A 101 -0.31 -4.29 2.51
C GLN A 101 1.14 -4.18 2.04
N MET A 102 1.54 -4.85 0.96
CA MET A 102 2.88 -4.69 0.39
C MET A 102 3.13 -3.27 -0.08
N TRP A 103 2.19 -2.67 -0.82
CA TRP A 103 2.25 -1.28 -1.27
C TRP A 103 2.51 -0.31 -0.12
N TYR A 104 1.68 -0.38 0.92
CA TYR A 104 1.81 0.49 2.09
C TYR A 104 3.12 0.25 2.84
N ARG A 105 3.48 -1.01 3.10
CA ARG A 105 4.71 -1.35 3.84
C ARG A 105 5.96 -0.92 3.08
N ALA A 106 5.98 -1.04 1.76
CA ALA A 106 7.09 -0.58 0.92
C ALA A 106 7.32 0.93 1.09
N HIS A 107 6.27 1.74 0.89
CA HIS A 107 6.37 3.19 1.10
C HIS A 107 6.70 3.59 2.54
N TYR A 108 6.22 2.83 3.53
CA TYR A 108 6.59 3.05 4.92
C TYR A 108 8.08 2.81 5.14
N ARG A 109 8.63 1.70 4.63
CA ARG A 109 10.05 1.37 4.76
C ARG A 109 10.94 2.40 4.09
N GLU A 110 10.59 2.87 2.89
CA GLU A 110 11.32 3.95 2.22
C GLU A 110 11.33 5.24 3.06
N ALA A 111 10.16 5.63 3.57
CA ALA A 111 10.03 6.84 4.38
C ALA A 111 10.71 6.72 5.75
N GLU A 112 10.71 5.53 6.38
CA GLU A 112 11.45 5.24 7.61
C GLU A 112 12.96 5.37 7.39
N LYS A 113 13.46 4.82 6.27
CA LYS A 113 14.87 4.90 5.88
C LYS A 113 15.31 6.36 5.67
N ILE A 114 14.49 7.17 4.98
CA ILE A 114 14.79 8.59 4.73
C ILE A 114 14.75 9.41 6.03
N ARG A 115 13.84 9.09 6.96
CA ARG A 115 13.65 9.86 8.20
C ARG A 115 14.56 9.42 9.35
N GLY A 116 15.13 8.23 9.29
CA GLY A 116 15.94 7.66 10.37
C GLY A 116 15.16 7.36 11.66
N ARG A 117 13.82 7.29 11.59
CA ARG A 117 12.95 6.97 12.74
C ARG A 117 11.71 6.19 12.33
N PRO A 118 11.10 5.41 13.25
CA PRO A 118 9.82 4.74 12.99
C PRO A 118 8.70 5.73 12.67
N LEU A 119 7.79 5.34 11.78
CA LEU A 119 6.64 6.17 11.41
C LEU A 119 5.50 6.04 12.44
N GLY A 120 5.03 7.18 12.92
CA GLY A 120 3.80 7.25 13.71
C GLY A 120 2.54 7.14 12.84
N ALA A 121 1.38 7.00 13.49
CA ALA A 121 0.09 6.88 12.80
C ALA A 121 -0.20 8.03 11.82
N VAL A 122 0.18 9.26 12.19
CA VAL A 122 0.00 10.45 11.34
C VAL A 122 0.89 10.41 10.10
N ASP A 123 2.12 9.93 10.25
CA ASP A 123 3.07 9.82 9.14
C ASP A 123 2.58 8.76 8.14
N LYS A 124 2.12 7.60 8.64
CA LYS A 124 1.50 6.54 7.81
C LYS A 124 0.26 7.07 7.09
N TYR A 125 -0.62 7.82 7.78
CA TYR A 125 -1.77 8.47 7.14
C TYR A 125 -1.37 9.41 6.00
N ARG A 126 -0.35 10.26 6.21
CA ARG A 126 0.15 11.18 5.17
C ARG A 126 0.70 10.42 3.96
N LEU A 127 1.39 9.30 4.18
CA LEU A 127 1.92 8.47 3.10
C LEU A 127 0.80 7.81 2.29
N ARG A 128 -0.22 7.24 2.94
CA ARG A 128 -1.39 6.68 2.24
C ARG A 128 -2.11 7.70 1.37
N LYS A 129 -2.14 8.97 1.81
CA LYS A 129 -2.71 10.06 1.00
C LYS A 129 -1.80 10.48 -0.15
N LYS A 130 -0.47 10.47 0.06
CA LYS A 130 0.51 10.85 -0.95
C LYS A 130 0.65 9.78 -2.05
N TYR A 131 0.54 8.51 -1.66
CA TYR A 131 0.67 7.34 -2.52
C TYR A 131 -0.60 6.47 -2.37
N PRO A 132 -1.71 6.89 -3.01
CA PRO A 132 -2.95 6.13 -2.99
C PRO A 132 -2.76 4.76 -3.65
N LEU A 133 -3.64 3.82 -3.33
CA LEU A 133 -3.60 2.50 -3.97
C LEU A 133 -3.88 2.63 -5.48
N PRO A 134 -3.15 1.91 -6.33
CA PRO A 134 -3.48 1.85 -7.74
C PRO A 134 -4.79 1.06 -7.94
N LYS A 135 -5.57 1.45 -8.97
CA LYS A 135 -6.90 0.85 -9.28
C LYS A 135 -6.84 -0.64 -9.65
N THR A 136 -5.65 -1.13 -9.93
CA THR A 136 -5.33 -2.54 -10.21
C THR A 136 -5.45 -3.45 -9.00
N ILE A 137 -5.32 -2.91 -7.78
CA ILE A 137 -5.42 -3.64 -6.50
C ILE A 137 -6.45 -3.02 -5.56
N TRP A 138 -7.34 -2.19 -6.11
CA TRP A 138 -8.35 -1.47 -5.35
C TRP A 138 -9.56 -1.14 -6.23
N ASP A 139 -10.74 -1.52 -5.76
CA ASP A 139 -12.05 -1.31 -6.38
C ASP A 139 -12.51 0.16 -6.43
N GLY A 140 -11.77 1.08 -5.79
CA GLY A 140 -12.07 2.50 -5.82
C GLY A 140 -13.13 2.94 -4.80
N GLU A 141 -13.52 2.07 -3.85
CA GLU A 141 -14.38 2.49 -2.74
C GLU A 141 -13.61 3.41 -1.79
N GLU A 142 -13.67 4.73 -2.04
CA GLU A 142 -13.09 5.73 -1.15
C GLU A 142 -13.85 5.77 0.17
N THR A 143 -13.14 5.53 1.27
CA THR A 143 -13.66 5.92 2.58
C THR A 143 -13.68 7.45 2.66
N ILE A 144 -14.85 8.04 2.43
CA ILE A 144 -15.05 9.49 2.59
C ILE A 144 -14.99 9.82 4.08
N TYR A 145 -13.82 10.22 4.55
CA TYR A 145 -13.61 10.68 5.94
C TYR A 145 -14.27 12.04 6.23
N CYS A 146 -14.78 12.73 5.20
CA CYS A 146 -15.51 13.98 5.34
C CYS A 146 -16.94 13.69 5.78
N PHE A 147 -17.40 14.34 6.85
CA PHE A 147 -18.81 14.29 7.21
C PHE A 147 -19.70 14.78 6.07
N LYS A 148 -20.90 14.21 5.96
CA LYS A 148 -21.94 14.70 5.04
C LYS A 148 -22.15 16.20 5.24
N GLU A 149 -22.48 16.91 4.17
CA GLU A 149 -22.62 18.38 4.18
C GLU A 149 -23.54 18.88 5.29
N LYS A 150 -24.71 18.25 5.46
CA LYS A 150 -25.66 18.55 6.55
C LYS A 150 -25.00 18.47 7.93
N SER A 151 -24.22 17.42 8.19
CA SER A 151 -23.49 17.24 9.46
C SER A 151 -22.39 18.29 9.64
N ARG A 152 -21.67 18.65 8.56
CA ARG A 152 -20.66 19.72 8.58
C ARG A 152 -21.28 21.08 8.91
N ASN A 153 -22.43 21.40 8.34
CA ASN A 153 -23.11 22.68 8.56
C ASN A 153 -23.60 22.78 10.01
N ALA A 154 -24.25 21.73 10.52
CA ALA A 154 -24.68 21.69 11.93
C ALA A 154 -23.52 21.85 12.92
N LEU A 155 -22.35 21.26 12.63
CA LEU A 155 -21.14 21.43 13.44
C LEU A 155 -20.61 22.87 13.41
N LYS A 156 -20.60 23.51 12.23
CA LYS A 156 -20.17 24.92 12.06
C LYS A 156 -21.10 25.89 12.79
N GLU A 157 -22.42 25.76 12.61
CA GLU A 157 -23.43 26.60 13.28
C GLU A 157 -23.28 26.52 14.81
N CYS A 158 -23.11 25.30 15.35
CA CYS A 158 -22.88 25.11 16.78
C CYS A 158 -21.57 25.77 17.23
N TYR A 159 -20.50 25.68 16.43
CA TYR A 159 -19.21 26.29 16.72
C TYR A 159 -19.23 27.81 16.76
N GLU A 160 -19.96 28.43 15.83
CA GLU A 160 -20.15 29.88 15.76
C GLU A 160 -20.88 30.40 17.00
N ARG A 161 -21.85 29.63 17.52
CA ARG A 161 -22.54 29.93 18.78
C ARG A 161 -21.68 29.67 20.00
N ASN A 162 -20.99 28.52 20.04
CA ASN A 162 -20.17 28.10 21.17
C ASN A 162 -18.97 27.24 20.72
N ARG A 163 -17.75 27.76 20.89
CA ARG A 163 -16.49 27.07 20.54
C ARG A 163 -16.15 25.89 21.46
N TYR A 164 -16.76 25.82 22.64
CA TYR A 164 -16.54 24.80 23.68
C TYR A 164 -17.89 24.23 24.14
N PRO A 165 -18.55 23.41 23.32
CA PRO A 165 -19.86 22.86 23.66
C PRO A 165 -19.78 21.95 24.89
N THR A 166 -20.83 21.98 25.70
CA THR A 166 -20.99 21.12 26.87
C THR A 166 -21.16 19.65 26.47
N PRO A 167 -21.01 18.69 27.41
CA PRO A 167 -21.27 17.28 27.13
C PRO A 167 -22.66 17.02 26.53
N ASP A 168 -23.69 17.73 27.01
CA ASP A 168 -25.07 17.58 26.52
C ASP A 168 -25.26 18.18 25.13
N GLU A 169 -24.67 19.34 24.85
CA GLU A 169 -24.68 19.92 23.50
C GLU A 169 -24.01 18.98 22.50
N LYS A 170 -22.89 18.33 22.89
CA LYS A 170 -22.23 17.33 22.05
C LYS A 170 -23.09 16.08 21.82
N ARG A 171 -23.80 15.60 22.84
CA ARG A 171 -24.75 14.46 22.70
C ARG A 171 -25.91 14.82 21.77
N ALA A 172 -26.49 16.01 21.93
CA ALA A 172 -27.55 16.51 21.06
C ALA A 172 -27.07 16.62 19.61
N LEU A 173 -25.85 17.13 19.40
CA LEU A 173 -25.27 17.27 18.08
C LEU A 173 -24.93 15.93 17.43
N ALA A 174 -24.41 14.97 18.21
CA ALA A 174 -24.21 13.59 17.77
C ALA A 174 -25.53 12.97 17.28
N LYS A 175 -26.61 13.10 18.08
CA LYS A 175 -27.96 12.64 17.70
C LYS A 175 -28.48 13.33 16.44
N LYS A 176 -28.32 14.66 16.32
CA LYS A 176 -28.80 15.45 15.17
C LYS A 176 -28.04 15.12 13.87
N THR A 177 -26.74 14.83 13.97
CA THR A 177 -25.85 14.66 12.81
C THR A 177 -25.62 13.21 12.41
N GLY A 178 -26.09 12.25 13.22
CA GLY A 178 -25.78 10.83 13.05
C GLY A 178 -24.31 10.49 13.29
N LEU A 179 -23.55 11.40 13.90
CA LEU A 179 -22.15 11.20 14.23
C LEU A 179 -22.02 10.61 15.64
N THR A 180 -20.93 9.89 15.88
CA THR A 180 -20.56 9.45 17.23
C THR A 180 -20.13 10.64 18.09
N LEU A 181 -20.30 10.53 19.41
CA LEU A 181 -19.86 11.55 20.36
C LEU A 181 -18.35 11.85 20.24
N THR A 182 -17.55 10.83 19.93
CA THR A 182 -16.11 10.95 19.68
C THR A 182 -15.81 11.75 18.42
N GLN A 183 -16.52 11.50 17.32
CA GLN A 183 -16.38 12.28 16.08
C GLN A 183 -16.70 13.76 16.29
N VAL A 184 -17.79 14.06 17.01
CA VAL A 184 -18.15 15.44 17.38
C VAL A 184 -17.05 16.06 18.24
N SER A 185 -16.62 15.37 19.30
CA SER A 185 -15.56 15.87 20.20
C SER A 185 -14.25 16.16 19.47
N ASN A 186 -13.84 15.26 18.57
CA ASN A 186 -12.66 15.42 17.74
C ASN A 186 -12.79 16.58 16.75
N TRP A 187 -13.96 16.78 16.16
CA TRP A 187 -14.19 17.90 15.25
C TRP A 187 -13.98 19.24 15.94
N PHE A 188 -14.54 19.46 17.13
CA PHE A 188 -14.37 20.70 17.89
C PHE A 188 -12.92 20.91 18.32
N LYS A 189 -12.22 19.84 18.75
CA LYS A 189 -10.80 19.88 19.07
C LYS A 189 -9.97 20.31 17.85
N ASN A 190 -10.18 19.64 16.72
CA ASN A 190 -9.44 19.90 15.48
C ASN A 190 -9.75 21.30 14.92
N ARG A 191 -11.00 21.77 15.02
CA ARG A 191 -11.39 23.12 14.57
C ARG A 191 -10.65 24.20 15.36
N ARG A 192 -10.63 24.09 16.69
CA ARG A 192 -9.87 25.02 17.56
C ARG A 192 -8.37 24.99 17.29
N GLN A 193 -7.79 23.83 16.99
CA GLN A 193 -6.38 23.72 16.62
C GLN A 193 -6.07 24.43 15.30
N ARG A 194 -6.95 24.29 14.30
CA ARG A 194 -6.83 25.00 13.02
C ARG A 194 -6.90 26.51 13.19
N ASP A 195 -7.78 27.01 14.05
CA ASP A 195 -7.90 28.45 14.30
C ASP A 195 -6.67 29.04 15.03
N ARG A 196 -5.95 28.22 15.81
CA ARG A 196 -4.71 28.63 16.50
C ARG A 196 -3.47 28.63 15.60
N THR A 197 -3.54 27.94 14.47
CA THR A 197 -2.43 27.89 13.51
C THR A 197 -2.78 28.88 12.41
N PRO A 198 -2.12 30.05 12.32
CA PRO A 198 -2.36 30.95 11.20
C PRO A 198 -2.14 30.15 9.92
N GLN A 199 -3.13 30.13 9.03
CA GLN A 199 -2.97 29.52 7.73
C GLN A 199 -1.81 30.26 7.05
N GLN A 200 -0.63 29.63 6.98
CA GLN A 200 0.34 29.98 5.94
C GLN A 200 -0.40 29.74 4.63
N ARG A 201 -0.94 30.82 4.07
CA ARG A 201 -1.51 30.84 2.73
C ARG A 201 -0.40 30.33 1.81
N ARG A 202 -0.63 29.17 1.21
CA ARG A 202 0.08 28.76 0.00
C ARG A 202 -0.56 29.47 -1.17
#